data_AF-A0AAD6GXX6-F1
#
_entry.id   AF-A0AAD6GXX6-F1
#
_cell.length_a   1.000
_cell.length_b   1.000
_cell.length_c   1.000
_cell.angle_alpha   90.00
_cell.angle_beta   90.00
_cell.angle_gamma   90.00
#
_symmetry.space_group_name_H-M   'P 1'
#
loop_
_entity.id
_entity.type
_entity.pdbx_description
1 polymer ?
#
loop_
_entity_poly.entity_id
_entity_poly.type
_entity_poly.pdbx_seq_one_letter_code
_entity_poly.pdbx_strand_id
1 'polypeptide(L)'
;MPVPDEYHMHEPGEQPTNVLLLPSFTIVENVTPQLAPDLIEHFVNRSLTTTTPLGGLPKKEDEKEVNSPDQEQQQQAQPPHPSSTSITSTPLTSHPCPHAAVILLCSQRTRDARCGQSAPLLRKEFERHLRPLGLYRDMDDQRPGGVGIYFINHVGGHKYSANVIVYRRRDFEWYKREETRAEDEEEGASQGIWLARVRPEECENIIRYTVLQGKVLKPESQLRAGFDRQRGLTSW
;
A
#
# COMPACT_ATOMS: atom_id res chain seq x y z
N MET A 1 -2.86 4.82 -9.55
CA MET A 1 -4.08 4.05 -9.26
C MET A 1 -5.15 4.55 -10.20
N PRO A 2 -5.97 3.67 -10.80
CA PRO A 2 -7.04 4.13 -11.67
C PRO A 2 -7.99 4.98 -10.83
N VAL A 3 -8.54 6.01 -11.45
CA VAL A 3 -9.63 6.77 -10.82
C VAL A 3 -10.92 5.94 -10.96
N PRO A 4 -11.85 6.02 -9.99
CA PRO A 4 -13.17 5.42 -10.13
C PRO A 4 -13.86 5.89 -11.42
N ASP A 5 -14.74 5.06 -11.99
CA ASP A 5 -15.50 5.42 -13.20
C ASP A 5 -16.31 6.72 -13.01
N GLU A 6 -16.79 6.94 -11.78
CA GLU A 6 -17.55 8.12 -11.36
C GLU A 6 -16.71 9.40 -11.37
N TYR A 7 -15.37 9.33 -11.38
CA TYR A 7 -14.47 10.50 -11.34
C TYR A 7 -14.80 11.54 -12.41
N HIS A 8 -15.20 11.09 -13.60
CA HIS A 8 -15.52 11.96 -14.73
C HIS A 8 -16.95 12.53 -14.70
N MET A 9 -17.78 12.10 -13.76
CA MET A 9 -19.15 12.56 -13.57
C MET A 9 -19.25 13.71 -12.55
N HIS A 10 -18.16 14.00 -11.83
CA HIS A 10 -18.11 15.04 -10.80
C HIS A 10 -17.36 16.28 -11.29
N GLU A 11 -17.78 17.43 -10.76
CA GLU A 11 -17.09 18.71 -11.00
C GLU A 11 -15.69 18.71 -10.39
N PRO A 12 -14.74 19.50 -10.96
CA PRO A 12 -13.40 19.64 -10.41
C PRO A 12 -13.45 20.07 -8.93
N GLY A 13 -12.80 19.29 -8.06
CA GLY A 13 -12.81 19.53 -6.60
C GLY A 13 -13.81 18.67 -5.83
N GLU A 14 -14.69 17.92 -6.50
CA GLU A 14 -15.58 16.92 -5.89
C GLU A 14 -15.26 15.49 -6.34
N GLN A 15 -14.29 15.34 -7.23
CA GLN A 15 -14.02 14.07 -7.88
C GLN A 15 -13.47 13.02 -6.91
N PRO A 16 -14.06 11.81 -6.85
CA PRO A 16 -13.61 10.74 -5.96
C PRO A 16 -12.31 10.09 -6.44
N THR A 17 -11.42 9.69 -5.53
CA THR A 17 -10.22 8.93 -5.85
C THR A 17 -10.06 7.73 -4.92
N ASN A 18 -9.32 6.73 -5.35
CA ASN A 18 -8.87 5.67 -4.46
C ASN A 18 -7.58 6.10 -3.76
N VAL A 19 -7.39 5.66 -2.52
CA VAL A 19 -6.19 5.92 -1.70
C VAL A 19 -5.54 4.60 -1.31
N LEU A 20 -4.26 4.42 -1.66
CA LEU A 20 -3.45 3.29 -1.20
C LEU A 20 -2.68 3.72 0.04
N LEU A 21 -3.07 3.19 1.20
CA LEU A 21 -2.43 3.44 2.47
C LEU A 21 -1.26 2.47 2.69
N LEU A 22 -0.10 3.05 2.99
CA LEU A 22 1.15 2.34 3.26
C LEU A 22 1.68 2.76 4.64
N PRO A 23 2.27 1.85 5.43
CA PRO A 23 2.67 0.50 5.07
C PRO A 23 1.55 -0.55 5.16
N SER A 24 0.31 -0.23 5.55
CA SER A 24 -0.75 -1.24 5.75
C SER A 24 -1.17 -2.02 4.50
N PHE A 25 -0.87 -1.53 3.29
CA PHE A 25 -1.37 -2.14 2.05
C PHE A 25 -2.91 -2.19 2.06
N THR A 26 -3.55 -1.10 2.45
CA THR A 26 -5.03 -0.96 2.44
C THR A 26 -5.43 0.02 1.34
N ILE A 27 -6.41 -0.34 0.53
CA ILE A 27 -7.04 0.56 -0.44
C ILE A 27 -8.33 1.08 0.18
N VAL A 28 -8.51 2.39 0.16
CA VAL A 28 -9.76 3.06 0.53
C VAL A 28 -10.36 3.64 -0.74
N GLU A 29 -11.60 3.29 -1.03
CA GLU A 29 -12.25 3.63 -2.30
C GLU A 29 -13.06 4.92 -2.20
N ASN A 30 -13.26 5.56 -3.35
CA ASN A 30 -14.19 6.69 -3.54
C ASN A 30 -13.99 7.86 -2.55
N VAL A 31 -12.75 8.14 -2.18
CA VAL A 31 -12.39 9.26 -1.29
C VAL A 31 -12.55 10.57 -2.06
N THR A 32 -13.47 11.42 -1.61
CA THR A 32 -13.59 12.81 -2.08
C THR A 32 -12.82 13.76 -1.16
N PRO A 33 -12.52 15.01 -1.59
CA PRO A 33 -11.87 15.99 -0.72
C PRO A 33 -12.62 16.27 0.59
N GLN A 34 -13.95 16.18 0.59
CA GLN A 34 -14.80 16.38 1.78
C GLN A 34 -14.67 15.24 2.79
N LEU A 35 -14.34 14.02 2.34
CA LEU A 35 -14.15 12.84 3.17
C LEU A 35 -12.70 12.68 3.67
N ALA A 36 -11.82 13.64 3.41
CA ALA A 36 -10.45 13.61 3.90
C ALA A 36 -10.33 13.53 5.45
N PRO A 37 -11.16 14.22 6.26
CA PRO A 37 -11.14 14.06 7.71
C PRO A 37 -11.48 12.63 8.15
N ASP A 38 -12.53 12.04 7.58
CA ASP A 38 -12.95 10.66 7.84
C ASP A 38 -11.85 9.65 7.47
N LEU A 39 -11.21 9.85 6.32
CA LEU A 39 -10.07 9.04 5.89
C LEU A 39 -8.97 9.06 6.97
N ILE A 40 -8.65 10.24 7.49
CA ILE A 40 -7.61 10.41 8.49
C ILE A 40 -8.00 9.72 9.80
N GLU A 41 -9.20 10.00 10.31
CA GLU A 41 -9.67 9.53 11.61
C GLU A 41 -9.86 8.01 11.65
N HIS A 42 -10.52 7.45 10.63
CA HIS A 42 -10.95 6.06 10.64
C HIS A 42 -9.93 5.10 10.00
N PHE A 43 -9.07 5.58 9.10
CA PHE A 43 -8.12 4.71 8.39
C PHE A 43 -6.66 5.07 8.70
N VAL A 44 -6.24 6.33 8.50
CA VAL A 44 -4.81 6.69 8.67
C VAL A 44 -4.36 6.57 10.13
N ASN A 45 -5.07 7.18 11.07
CA ASN A 45 -4.70 7.19 12.49
C ASN A 45 -4.72 5.80 13.13
N ARG A 46 -5.50 4.88 12.56
CA ARG A 46 -5.66 3.49 13.05
C ARG A 46 -4.80 2.49 12.28
N SER A 47 -4.08 2.94 11.25
CA SER A 47 -3.27 2.08 10.39
C SER A 47 -1.93 1.71 11.04
N LEU A 48 -1.34 0.62 10.52
CA LEU A 48 0.05 0.26 10.78
C LEU A 48 0.99 1.42 10.48
N THR A 49 2.04 1.53 11.31
CA THR A 49 3.14 2.47 11.13
C THR A 49 4.43 1.71 10.77
N THR A 50 5.48 2.46 10.45
CA THR A 50 6.80 1.87 10.12
C THR A 50 7.47 1.18 11.31
N THR A 51 6.97 1.39 12.53
CA THR A 51 7.48 0.81 13.77
C THR A 51 6.54 -0.23 14.39
N THR A 52 5.35 -0.46 13.82
CA THR A 52 4.45 -1.51 14.31
C THR A 52 5.14 -2.88 14.18
N PRO A 53 5.23 -3.71 15.24
CA PRO A 53 5.80 -5.05 15.14
C PRO A 53 5.09 -5.91 14.08
N LEU A 54 5.82 -6.86 13.48
CA LEU A 54 5.22 -7.84 12.58
C LEU A 54 4.54 -8.95 13.39
N GLY A 55 3.33 -9.35 13.00
CA GLY A 55 2.53 -10.33 13.76
C GLY A 55 1.95 -9.80 15.08
N GLY A 56 2.14 -8.51 15.40
CA GLY A 56 1.46 -7.85 16.50
C GLY A 56 0.20 -7.18 15.97
N LEU A 57 -0.97 -7.81 16.16
CA LEU A 57 -2.24 -7.09 16.03
C LEU A 57 -2.19 -5.88 16.98
N PRO A 58 -2.58 -4.66 16.56
CA PRO A 58 -2.93 -3.66 17.53
C PRO A 58 -4.03 -4.27 18.41
N LYS A 59 -3.83 -4.29 19.73
CA LYS A 59 -4.93 -4.61 20.65
C LYS A 59 -6.09 -3.71 20.24
N LYS A 60 -7.20 -4.29 19.77
CA LYS A 60 -8.48 -3.60 19.84
C LYS A 60 -8.63 -3.25 21.31
N GLU A 61 -8.48 -1.97 21.65
CA GLU A 61 -8.86 -1.53 22.99
C GLU A 61 -10.35 -1.87 23.10
N ASP A 62 -10.65 -2.84 23.96
CA ASP A 62 -12.01 -3.27 24.25
C ASP A 62 -12.87 -2.03 24.44
N GLU A 63 -13.89 -1.89 23.60
CA GLU A 63 -15.03 -1.06 23.90
C GLU A 63 -15.46 -1.43 25.32
N LYS A 64 -15.39 -0.48 26.24
CA LYS A 64 -15.85 -0.67 27.61
C LYS A 64 -17.28 -1.21 27.54
N GLU A 65 -17.43 -2.49 27.85
CA GLU A 65 -18.71 -3.08 28.25
C GLU A 65 -19.27 -2.24 29.39
N VAL A 66 -20.23 -1.37 29.07
CA VAL A 66 -21.14 -0.83 30.06
C VAL A 66 -22.16 -1.93 30.33
N ASN A 67 -21.84 -2.71 31.37
CA ASN A 67 -22.72 -3.69 31.96
C ASN A 67 -24.02 -3.00 32.40
N SER A 68 -25.18 -3.47 31.91
CA SER A 68 -26.48 -3.22 32.53
C SER A 68 -27.39 -4.43 32.32
N PRO A 69 -28.10 -4.90 33.36
CA PRO A 69 -28.63 -6.26 33.42
C PRO A 69 -30.03 -6.41 32.81
N ASP A 70 -30.26 -7.62 32.30
CA ASP A 70 -31.51 -8.39 32.21
C ASP A 70 -32.81 -7.68 31.81
N GLN A 71 -33.32 -8.01 30.61
CA GLN A 71 -34.70 -8.50 30.44
C GLN A 71 -34.79 -9.50 29.28
N GLU A 72 -35.27 -10.70 29.60
CA GLU A 72 -35.65 -11.78 28.69
C GLU A 72 -36.86 -11.41 27.83
N GLN A 73 -36.87 -11.76 26.53
CA GLN A 73 -38.01 -12.41 25.83
C GLN A 73 -37.76 -12.71 24.32
N GLN A 74 -37.72 -14.00 24.00
CA GLN A 74 -38.36 -14.76 22.89
C GLN A 74 -38.18 -14.42 21.37
N GLN A 75 -37.56 -15.39 20.67
CA GLN A 75 -37.94 -16.09 19.40
C GLN A 75 -38.15 -15.34 18.05
N GLN A 76 -37.29 -15.63 17.05
CA GLN A 76 -37.54 -16.47 15.83
C GLN A 76 -36.41 -16.34 14.77
N ALA A 77 -36.19 -17.42 14.01
CA ALA A 77 -35.07 -17.66 13.10
C ALA A 77 -35.27 -17.14 11.66
N GLN A 78 -34.19 -16.68 11.00
CA GLN A 78 -33.98 -16.60 9.53
C GLN A 78 -32.47 -16.43 9.16
N PRO A 79 -32.04 -16.73 7.90
CA PRO A 79 -30.72 -17.32 7.55
C PRO A 79 -29.55 -16.32 7.34
N PRO A 80 -28.27 -16.78 7.19
CA PRO A 80 -27.10 -15.91 7.28
C PRO A 80 -26.79 -15.23 5.95
N HIS A 81 -26.64 -13.90 5.97
CA HIS A 81 -25.97 -13.12 4.93
C HIS A 81 -24.62 -12.61 5.44
N PRO A 82 -23.63 -12.43 4.54
CA PRO A 82 -22.21 -12.43 4.90
C PRO A 82 -21.81 -11.16 5.65
N SER A 83 -20.86 -11.34 6.55
CA SER A 83 -20.34 -10.40 7.54
C SER A 83 -19.97 -9.03 6.96
N SER A 84 -20.90 -8.07 7.11
CA SER A 84 -20.57 -6.64 7.11
C SER A 84 -20.19 -6.25 8.53
N THR A 85 -18.89 -6.23 8.81
CA THR A 85 -18.39 -5.69 10.09
C THR A 85 -18.32 -4.18 9.97
N SER A 86 -19.40 -3.46 10.29
CA SER A 86 -19.36 -1.99 10.30
C SER A 86 -20.42 -1.38 11.22
N ILE A 87 -19.97 -0.97 12.40
CA ILE A 87 -20.42 0.29 12.99
C ILE A 87 -19.23 1.25 12.86
N THR A 88 -19.06 1.83 11.69
CA THR A 88 -18.11 2.92 11.45
C THR A 88 -18.95 4.07 10.92
N SER A 89 -18.86 5.25 11.52
CA SER A 89 -19.70 6.41 11.18
C SER A 89 -19.39 7.04 9.82
N THR A 90 -18.58 6.39 8.97
CA THR A 90 -18.07 6.93 7.72
C THR A 90 -18.64 6.17 6.51
N PRO A 91 -18.94 6.84 5.39
CA PRO A 91 -19.37 6.19 4.15
C PRO A 91 -18.22 5.52 3.37
N LEU A 92 -16.96 5.67 3.82
CA LEU A 92 -15.79 5.14 3.12
C LEU A 92 -15.69 3.61 3.25
N THR A 93 -15.36 2.95 2.14
CA THR A 93 -15.12 1.50 2.07
C THR A 93 -13.64 1.23 1.86
N SER A 94 -13.15 0.12 2.43
CA SER A 94 -11.76 -0.30 2.24
C SER A 94 -11.62 -1.79 2.03
N HIS A 95 -10.52 -2.17 1.37
CA HIS A 95 -10.14 -3.55 1.18
C HIS A 95 -8.60 -3.69 1.15
N PRO A 96 -8.05 -4.90 1.40
CA PRO A 96 -6.62 -5.14 1.25
C PRO A 96 -6.14 -4.89 -0.18
N CYS A 97 -4.92 -4.38 -0.33
CA CYS A 97 -4.22 -4.33 -1.60
C CYS A 97 -3.70 -5.73 -1.96
N PRO A 98 -4.03 -6.27 -3.14
CA PRO A 98 -3.69 -7.65 -3.51
C PRO A 98 -2.19 -7.85 -3.74
N HIS A 99 -1.43 -6.78 -3.93
CA HIS A 99 -0.03 -6.87 -4.36
C HIS A 99 0.92 -7.29 -3.23
N ALA A 100 1.94 -8.08 -3.57
CA ALA A 100 3.01 -8.43 -2.64
C ALA A 100 4.03 -7.29 -2.48
N ALA A 101 4.21 -6.48 -3.52
CA ALA A 101 5.01 -5.27 -3.47
C ALA A 101 4.47 -4.19 -4.39
N VAL A 102 4.83 -2.94 -4.10
CA VAL A 102 4.57 -1.79 -4.96
C VAL A 102 5.85 -1.00 -5.18
N ILE A 103 6.07 -0.59 -6.43
CA ILE A 103 7.19 0.26 -6.85
C ILE A 103 6.60 1.63 -7.20
N LEU A 104 6.99 2.66 -6.47
CA LEU A 104 6.55 4.03 -6.68
C LEU A 104 7.65 4.85 -7.35
N LEU A 105 7.32 5.47 -8.47
CA LEU A 105 8.26 6.22 -9.31
C LEU A 105 7.86 7.70 -9.32
N CYS A 106 8.77 8.56 -8.87
CA CYS A 106 8.57 10.01 -8.97
C CYS A 106 8.55 10.45 -10.44
N SER A 107 7.43 11.01 -10.89
CA SER A 107 7.21 11.38 -12.31
C SER A 107 7.01 12.87 -12.55
N GLN A 108 7.15 13.70 -11.50
CA GLN A 108 6.95 15.14 -11.61
C GLN A 108 7.93 15.78 -12.60
N ARG A 109 7.44 16.69 -13.44
CA ARG A 109 8.25 17.45 -14.41
C ARG A 109 8.60 18.87 -13.96
N THR A 110 7.70 19.53 -13.22
CA THR A 110 7.83 20.96 -12.90
C THR A 110 8.95 21.26 -11.92
N ARG A 111 9.18 20.35 -10.97
CA ARG A 111 10.11 20.57 -9.86
C ARG A 111 11.50 20.00 -10.16
N ASP A 112 11.58 18.86 -10.84
CA ASP A 112 12.78 18.28 -11.45
C ASP A 112 12.42 17.50 -12.72
N ALA A 113 12.73 18.04 -13.89
CA ALA A 113 12.40 17.42 -15.18
C ALA A 113 13.01 16.03 -15.36
N ARG A 114 14.13 15.72 -14.70
CA ARG A 114 14.82 14.43 -14.82
C ARG A 114 13.98 13.28 -14.27
N CYS A 115 13.20 13.51 -13.21
CA CYS A 115 12.27 12.51 -12.69
C CYS A 115 11.16 12.21 -13.70
N GLY A 116 10.53 13.24 -14.27
CA GLY A 116 9.52 13.06 -15.31
C GLY A 116 10.04 12.47 -16.63
N GLN A 117 11.34 12.59 -16.92
CA GLN A 117 12.00 11.93 -18.06
C GLN A 117 12.37 10.46 -17.75
N SER A 118 12.91 10.19 -16.56
CA SER A 118 13.39 8.86 -16.19
C SER A 118 12.28 7.88 -15.81
N ALA A 119 11.19 8.34 -15.17
CA ALA A 119 10.16 7.45 -14.64
C ALA A 119 9.52 6.54 -15.71
N PRO A 120 9.16 7.00 -16.92
CA PRO A 120 8.64 6.12 -17.97
C PRO A 120 9.64 5.07 -18.44
N LEU A 121 10.93 5.42 -18.51
CA LEU A 121 12.01 4.51 -18.89
C LEU A 121 12.20 3.42 -17.83
N LEU A 122 12.28 3.83 -16.56
CA LEU A 122 12.39 2.91 -15.43
C LEU A 122 11.18 1.99 -15.33
N ARG A 123 9.97 2.51 -15.52
CA ARG A 123 8.75 1.69 -15.57
C ARG A 123 8.89 0.60 -16.63
N LYS A 124 9.25 0.96 -17.87
CA LYS A 124 9.40 0.00 -18.98
C LYS A 124 10.42 -1.10 -18.64
N GLU A 125 11.55 -0.76 -18.04
CA GLU A 125 12.56 -1.75 -17.65
C GLU A 125 12.10 -2.63 -16.48
N PHE A 126 11.45 -2.08 -15.45
CA PHE A 126 10.87 -2.88 -14.38
C PHE A 126 9.82 -3.86 -14.91
N GLU A 127 8.94 -3.40 -15.80
CA GLU A 127 7.97 -4.26 -16.47
C GLU A 127 8.65 -5.37 -17.27
N ARG A 128 9.70 -5.04 -18.03
CA ARG A 128 10.47 -6.01 -18.83
C ARG A 128 11.03 -7.15 -17.96
N HIS A 129 11.45 -6.85 -16.73
CA HIS A 129 11.99 -7.84 -15.81
C HIS A 129 10.91 -8.59 -14.99
N LEU A 130 9.79 -7.95 -14.69
CA LEU A 130 8.70 -8.57 -13.93
C LEU A 130 7.83 -9.51 -14.77
N ARG A 131 7.64 -9.22 -16.07
CA ARG A 131 6.79 -10.02 -16.96
C ARG A 131 7.27 -11.47 -17.12
N PRO A 132 8.56 -11.77 -17.38
CA PRO A 132 9.06 -13.14 -17.47
C PRO A 132 8.91 -13.94 -16.17
N LEU A 133 8.82 -13.25 -15.03
CA LEU A 133 8.60 -13.87 -13.72
C LEU A 133 7.11 -14.10 -13.41
N GLY A 134 6.19 -13.63 -14.27
CA GLY A 134 4.75 -13.66 -14.00
C GLY A 134 4.31 -12.73 -12.85
N LEU A 135 5.19 -11.83 -12.42
CA LEU A 135 4.98 -10.99 -11.23
C LEU A 135 4.45 -9.60 -11.55
N TYR A 136 4.46 -9.17 -12.81
CA TYR A 136 3.90 -7.88 -13.16
C TYR A 136 2.38 -7.85 -12.88
N ARG A 137 1.93 -6.78 -12.22
CA ARG A 137 0.52 -6.41 -12.07
C ARG A 137 0.35 -5.03 -12.69
N ASP A 138 -0.57 -4.91 -13.63
CA ASP A 138 -0.96 -3.60 -14.14
C ASP A 138 -1.94 -2.93 -13.14
N MET A 139 -2.55 -1.82 -13.55
CA MET A 139 -3.38 -1.02 -12.67
C MET A 139 -4.75 -1.63 -12.37
N ASP A 140 -5.23 -2.55 -13.20
CA ASP A 140 -6.56 -3.16 -13.12
C ASP A 140 -6.48 -4.66 -12.74
N ASP A 141 -5.26 -5.20 -12.65
CA ASP A 141 -4.99 -6.58 -12.27
C ASP A 141 -5.21 -6.85 -10.78
N GLN A 142 -6.36 -7.45 -10.47
CA GLN A 142 -6.75 -7.85 -9.11
C GLN A 142 -6.16 -9.19 -8.66
N ARG A 143 -5.29 -9.84 -9.47
CA ARG A 143 -4.69 -11.12 -9.06
C ARG A 143 -3.78 -10.91 -7.85
N PRO A 144 -3.90 -11.75 -6.81
CA PRO A 144 -3.11 -11.62 -5.62
C PRO A 144 -1.61 -11.84 -5.89
N GLY A 145 -0.79 -11.26 -5.01
CA GLY A 145 0.65 -11.20 -5.13
C GLY A 145 1.13 -10.29 -6.27
N GLY A 146 2.32 -10.58 -6.77
CA GLY A 146 2.94 -9.77 -7.82
C GLY A 146 3.32 -8.35 -7.36
N VAL A 147 3.62 -7.50 -8.33
CA VAL A 147 4.22 -6.18 -8.14
C VAL A 147 3.50 -5.15 -8.99
N GLY A 148 2.90 -4.17 -8.33
CA GLY A 148 2.33 -2.98 -8.97
C GLY A 148 3.40 -1.90 -9.16
N ILE A 149 3.35 -1.17 -10.28
CA ILE A 149 4.24 -0.02 -10.54
C ILE A 149 3.38 1.23 -10.73
N TYR A 150 3.60 2.25 -9.90
CA TYR A 150 2.80 3.47 -9.93
C TYR A 150 3.67 4.71 -10.06
N PHE A 151 3.19 5.67 -10.84
CA PHE A 151 3.72 7.02 -10.83
C PHE A 151 3.17 7.79 -9.63
N ILE A 152 4.06 8.55 -8.99
CA ILE A 152 3.72 9.46 -7.89
C ILE A 152 4.22 10.87 -8.19
N ASN A 153 3.69 11.83 -7.44
CA ASN A 153 4.12 13.23 -7.45
C ASN A 153 5.52 13.38 -6.84
N HIS A 154 6.00 14.63 -6.80
CA HIS A 154 7.33 14.95 -6.31
C HIS A 154 7.54 14.48 -4.86
N VAL A 155 8.40 13.50 -4.69
CA VAL A 155 9.01 13.16 -3.39
C VAL A 155 10.34 13.89 -3.30
N GLY A 156 10.56 14.55 -2.16
CA GLY A 156 11.59 15.58 -1.97
C GLY A 156 13.02 15.20 -2.38
N GLY A 157 13.87 16.22 -2.50
CA GLY A 157 15.30 16.08 -2.75
C GLY A 157 15.68 16.18 -4.23
N HIS A 158 15.57 17.37 -4.83
CA HIS A 158 15.94 17.60 -6.24
C HIS A 158 17.44 17.42 -6.55
N LYS A 159 18.27 17.31 -5.51
CA LYS A 159 19.65 16.85 -5.68
C LYS A 159 19.68 15.39 -6.22
N TYR A 160 18.59 14.66 -6.06
CA TYR A 160 18.40 13.25 -6.35
C TYR A 160 17.21 13.07 -7.31
N SER A 161 17.49 12.63 -8.54
CA SER A 161 16.47 12.27 -9.53
C SER A 161 16.30 10.75 -9.59
N ALA A 162 15.34 10.27 -10.39
CA ALA A 162 15.05 8.84 -10.54
C ALA A 162 14.77 8.16 -9.19
N ASN A 163 13.81 8.73 -8.43
CA ASN A 163 13.39 8.20 -7.15
C ASN A 163 12.51 6.95 -7.36
N VAL A 164 12.84 5.89 -6.63
CA VAL A 164 12.14 4.60 -6.62
C VAL A 164 11.88 4.24 -5.17
N ILE A 165 10.62 4.16 -4.76
CA ILE A 165 10.24 3.73 -3.41
C ILE A 165 9.59 2.36 -3.52
N VAL A 166 10.15 1.37 -2.83
CA VAL A 166 9.64 0.00 -2.81
C VAL A 166 9.00 -0.25 -1.45
N TYR A 167 7.72 -0.59 -1.44
CA TYR A 167 7.11 -1.24 -0.28
C TYR A 167 6.89 -2.70 -0.61
N ARG A 168 7.28 -3.61 0.29
CA ARG A 168 7.13 -5.05 0.09
C ARG A 168 6.63 -5.74 1.35
N ARG A 169 5.78 -6.74 1.18
CA ARG A 169 5.46 -7.74 2.20
C ARG A 169 6.66 -8.69 2.37
N ARG A 170 6.76 -9.35 3.53
CA ARG A 170 7.85 -10.30 3.81
C ARG A 170 7.80 -11.51 2.88
N ASP A 171 6.59 -12.00 2.62
CA ASP A 171 6.28 -13.17 1.80
C ASP A 171 5.53 -12.73 0.53
N PHE A 172 6.03 -13.14 -0.63
CA PHE A 172 5.40 -12.85 -1.93
C PHE A 172 4.25 -13.80 -2.27
N GLU A 173 4.15 -14.91 -1.54
CA GLU A 173 3.12 -15.94 -1.70
C GLU A 173 2.15 -15.96 -0.51
N TRP A 174 2.08 -14.87 0.26
CA TRP A 174 1.23 -14.72 1.44
C TRP A 174 -0.23 -15.14 1.18
N TYR A 175 -0.74 -14.88 -0.02
CA TYR A 175 -2.11 -15.19 -0.45
C TYR A 175 -2.40 -16.67 -0.68
N LYS A 176 -1.37 -17.55 -0.72
CA LYS A 176 -1.55 -18.99 -0.97
C LYS A 176 -1.81 -19.79 0.31
N ARG A 177 -1.64 -19.19 1.49
CA ARG A 177 -1.78 -19.88 2.77
C ARG A 177 -3.24 -19.82 3.22
N GLU A 178 -3.90 -20.98 3.30
CA GLU A 178 -5.34 -21.06 3.63
C GLU A 178 -5.66 -20.75 5.11
N GLU A 179 -4.75 -21.05 6.05
CA GLU A 179 -5.01 -20.93 7.49
C GLU A 179 -4.65 -19.57 8.11
N THR A 180 -3.87 -18.70 7.44
CA THR A 180 -3.36 -17.43 8.01
C THR A 180 -3.83 -16.16 7.30
N ARG A 181 -4.84 -16.25 6.41
CA ARG A 181 -5.25 -15.12 5.55
C ARG A 181 -5.48 -13.82 6.31
N ALA A 182 -6.20 -13.84 7.43
CA ALA A 182 -6.50 -12.61 8.17
C ALA A 182 -5.25 -11.92 8.73
N GLU A 183 -4.34 -12.67 9.36
CA GLU A 183 -3.14 -12.11 9.99
C GLU A 183 -2.11 -11.63 8.97
N ASP A 184 -1.91 -12.39 7.89
CA ASP A 184 -0.97 -12.02 6.83
C ASP A 184 -1.51 -10.88 5.94
N GLU A 185 -2.83 -10.79 5.74
CA GLU A 185 -3.48 -9.66 5.05
C GLU A 185 -3.24 -8.36 5.83
N GLU A 186 -3.45 -8.40 7.15
CA GLU A 186 -3.31 -7.27 8.06
C GLU A 186 -1.86 -6.87 8.37
N GLU A 187 -0.86 -7.71 8.08
CA GLU A 187 0.55 -7.40 8.38
C GLU A 187 1.11 -6.21 7.58
N GLY A 188 0.63 -6.02 6.35
CA GLY A 188 1.11 -4.99 5.43
C GLY A 188 2.58 -5.15 5.03
N ALA A 189 3.22 -4.03 4.69
CA ALA A 189 4.61 -3.95 4.26
C ALA A 189 5.57 -4.27 5.42
N SER A 190 6.46 -5.23 5.24
CA SER A 190 7.54 -5.49 6.18
C SER A 190 8.72 -4.53 5.97
N GLN A 191 8.89 -4.01 4.76
CA GLN A 191 9.95 -3.08 4.41
C GLN A 191 9.44 -1.96 3.51
N GLY A 192 10.01 -0.77 3.72
CA GLY A 192 9.94 0.38 2.82
C GLY A 192 11.36 0.81 2.46
N ILE A 193 11.70 0.87 1.18
CA ILE A 193 13.06 1.15 0.71
C ILE A 193 13.00 2.29 -0.29
N TRP A 194 13.57 3.44 0.05
CA TRP A 194 13.62 4.60 -0.84
C TRP A 194 15.00 4.70 -1.48
N LEU A 195 15.05 4.46 -2.78
CA LEU A 195 16.23 4.61 -3.63
C LEU A 195 16.15 5.88 -4.48
N ALA A 196 17.30 6.43 -4.85
CA ALA A 196 17.41 7.46 -5.88
C ALA A 196 18.60 7.20 -6.80
N ARG A 197 18.67 7.98 -7.88
CA ARG A 197 19.68 7.83 -8.96
C ARG A 197 19.64 6.45 -9.60
N VAL A 198 18.45 5.83 -9.63
CA VAL A 198 18.27 4.53 -10.25
C VAL A 198 18.40 4.68 -11.76
N ARG A 199 19.14 3.76 -12.37
CA ARG A 199 19.33 3.69 -13.82
C ARG A 199 18.64 2.45 -14.42
N PRO A 200 18.25 2.50 -15.70
CA PRO A 200 17.66 1.37 -16.41
C PRO A 200 18.41 0.04 -16.23
N GLU A 201 19.74 0.06 -16.33
CA GLU A 201 20.59 -1.13 -16.20
C GLU A 201 20.57 -1.79 -14.81
N GLU A 202 20.04 -1.09 -13.80
CA GLU A 202 19.97 -1.58 -12.42
C GLU A 202 18.61 -2.23 -12.10
N CYS A 203 17.60 -2.03 -12.95
CA CYS A 203 16.22 -2.49 -12.70
C CYS A 203 16.15 -4.01 -12.46
N GLU A 204 16.89 -4.82 -13.21
CA GLU A 204 16.95 -6.28 -13.03
C GLU A 204 17.35 -6.66 -11.60
N ASN A 205 18.42 -6.03 -11.12
CA ASN A 205 18.99 -6.31 -9.82
C ASN A 205 18.11 -5.76 -8.69
N ILE A 206 17.47 -4.60 -8.90
CA ILE A 206 16.47 -4.08 -7.96
C ILE A 206 15.30 -5.06 -7.84
N ILE A 207 14.79 -5.62 -8.95
CA ILE A 207 13.75 -6.66 -8.86
C ILE A 207 14.27 -7.87 -8.08
N ARG A 208 15.38 -8.47 -8.52
CA ARG A 208 15.89 -9.73 -7.95
C ARG A 208 16.24 -9.65 -6.48
N TYR A 209 16.88 -8.56 -6.05
CA TYR A 209 17.44 -8.47 -4.71
C TYR A 209 16.61 -7.54 -3.81
N THR A 210 16.20 -6.38 -4.29
CA THR A 210 15.50 -5.40 -3.44
C THR A 210 14.03 -5.75 -3.29
N VAL A 211 13.32 -6.00 -4.40
CA VAL A 211 11.87 -6.29 -4.37
C VAL A 211 11.62 -7.70 -3.82
N LEU A 212 12.29 -8.72 -4.36
CA LEU A 212 12.02 -10.11 -3.98
C LEU A 212 12.64 -10.51 -2.63
N GLN A 213 13.85 -10.02 -2.31
CA GLN A 213 14.60 -10.48 -1.15
C GLN A 213 14.75 -9.41 -0.05
N GLY A 214 14.34 -8.16 -0.29
CA GLY A 214 14.51 -7.09 0.69
C GLY A 214 15.93 -6.59 0.88
N LYS A 215 16.84 -6.88 -0.06
CA LYS A 215 18.27 -6.52 0.03
C LYS A 215 18.59 -5.25 -0.76
N VAL A 216 19.23 -4.28 -0.11
CA VAL A 216 19.74 -3.06 -0.75
C VAL A 216 21.15 -3.30 -1.28
N LEU A 217 21.38 -3.06 -2.57
CA LEU A 217 22.66 -3.38 -3.23
C LEU A 217 23.70 -2.26 -3.16
N LYS A 218 23.27 -1.00 -3.26
CA LYS A 218 24.16 0.17 -3.31
C LYS A 218 23.78 1.22 -2.26
N PRO A 219 23.78 0.86 -0.96
CA PRO A 219 23.26 1.74 0.09
C PRO A 219 23.93 3.11 0.09
N GLU A 220 25.26 3.17 -0.01
CA GLU A 220 26.04 4.43 0.03
C GLU A 220 25.69 5.45 -1.06
N SER A 221 25.21 4.98 -2.23
CA SER A 221 24.98 5.86 -3.39
C SER A 221 23.51 6.05 -3.74
N GLN A 222 22.66 5.08 -3.40
CA GLN A 222 21.26 5.06 -3.81
C GLN A 222 20.28 5.14 -2.64
N LEU A 223 20.60 4.60 -1.46
CA LEU A 223 19.65 4.61 -0.35
C LEU A 223 19.44 6.05 0.14
N ARG A 224 18.16 6.42 0.29
CA ARG A 224 17.73 7.73 0.77
C ARG A 224 17.15 7.65 2.17
N ALA A 225 16.31 6.66 2.38
CA ALA A 225 15.62 6.38 3.63
C ALA A 225 14.97 4.99 3.52
N GLY A 226 14.41 4.51 4.61
CA GLY A 226 13.61 3.30 4.62
C GLY A 226 13.39 2.73 6.01
N PHE A 227 12.68 1.62 6.07
CA PHE A 227 12.49 0.85 7.28
C PHE A 227 12.48 -0.64 6.97
N ASP A 228 12.85 -1.43 7.98
CA ASP A 228 12.77 -2.87 8.00
C ASP A 228 12.17 -3.31 9.35
N ARG A 229 10.87 -3.62 9.33
CA ARG A 229 10.13 -4.05 10.52
C ARG A 229 10.56 -5.45 11.00
N GLN A 230 11.13 -6.30 10.14
CA GLN A 230 11.66 -7.60 10.56
C GLN A 230 12.91 -7.44 11.42
N ARG A 231 13.72 -6.43 11.10
CA ARG A 231 14.98 -6.15 11.81
C ARG A 231 14.88 -5.01 12.82
N GLY A 232 13.72 -4.35 12.90
CA GLY A 232 13.52 -3.15 13.73
C GLY A 232 14.40 -1.96 13.32
N LEU A 233 14.76 -1.85 12.03
CA LEU A 233 15.65 -0.80 11.53
C LEU A 233 14.85 0.32 10.86
N THR A 234 15.27 1.56 11.06
CA THR A 234 14.76 2.73 10.35
C THR A 234 15.90 3.65 9.93
N SER A 235 15.78 4.27 8.78
CA SER A 235 16.70 5.26 8.23
C SER A 235 15.87 6.43 7.69
N TRP A 236 16.14 7.64 8.17
CA TRP A 236 15.43 8.87 7.84
C TRP A 236 16.39 9.91 7.27
#